data_AF-A0A3B8RHK5-F1
#
_entry.id   AF-A0A3B8RHK5-F1
#
_cell.length_a   1.000
_cell.length_b   1.000
_cell.length_c   1.000
_cell.angle_alpha   90.00
_cell.angle_beta   90.00
_cell.angle_gamma   90.00
#
_symmetry.space_group_name_H-M   'P 1'
#
loop_
_entity.id
_entity.type
_entity.pdbx_description
1 polymer ?
#
loop_
_entity_poly.entity_id
_entity_poly.type
_entity_poly.pdbx_seq_one_letter_code
_entity_poly.pdbx_strand_id
1 'polypeptide(L)'
;MKGLDPAASLLVTAIQQQSRILIIGDYDADGATSVALMIEGLRLLGARHVEYLVPNRFEYGYGLSPELVDLALTQRPDLIITVDQGIVSFEGVAAAKAAGVRVIVTDHHLPGQGLPAADAIVNPNQNGCEFPSKALAGVGVAFYLLIKTRALLVAALPEGSDRINLAQLLDLVALGTVADLVPLDENNRRLVQSGIKRIRAG
;
A
#
# COMPACT_ATOMS: atom_id res chain seq x y z
N MET A 1 10.65 -5.04 -7.13
CA MET A 1 10.73 -4.30 -5.86
C MET A 1 10.79 -5.29 -4.72
N LYS A 2 11.69 -5.11 -3.75
CA LYS A 2 11.86 -6.05 -2.64
C LYS A 2 10.58 -6.13 -1.81
N GLY A 3 10.22 -7.35 -1.40
CA GLY A 3 9.02 -7.67 -0.61
C GLY A 3 7.69 -7.68 -1.37
N LEU A 4 7.69 -7.34 -2.67
CA LEU A 4 6.45 -7.29 -3.47
C LEU A 4 5.79 -8.68 -3.62
N ASP A 5 6.58 -9.73 -3.86
CA ASP A 5 6.08 -11.09 -4.00
C ASP A 5 5.40 -11.65 -2.74
N PRO A 6 6.05 -11.62 -1.54
CA PRO A 6 5.39 -12.09 -0.31
C PRO A 6 4.17 -11.23 0.05
N ALA A 7 4.23 -9.90 -0.11
CA ALA A 7 3.10 -9.02 0.16
C ALA A 7 1.89 -9.32 -0.74
N ALA A 8 2.12 -9.48 -2.05
CA ALA A 8 1.06 -9.82 -2.99
C ALA A 8 0.44 -11.20 -2.70
N SER A 9 1.26 -12.18 -2.29
CA SER A 9 0.78 -13.52 -1.93
C SER A 9 -0.11 -13.51 -0.68
N LEU A 10 0.26 -12.70 0.32
CA LEU A 10 -0.56 -12.45 1.50
C LEU A 10 -1.89 -11.77 1.14
N LEU A 11 -1.85 -10.77 0.25
CA LEU A 11 -3.06 -10.09 -0.24
C LEU A 11 -3.99 -11.01 -1.02
N VAL A 12 -3.46 -11.85 -1.93
CA VAL A 12 -4.25 -12.87 -2.64
C VAL A 12 -4.98 -13.76 -1.65
N THR A 13 -4.27 -14.24 -0.63
CA THR A 13 -4.85 -15.09 0.42
C THR A 13 -5.94 -14.35 1.18
N ALA A 14 -5.69 -13.11 1.60
CA ALA A 14 -6.66 -12.27 2.31
C ALA A 14 -7.93 -12.01 1.48
N ILE A 15 -7.77 -11.74 0.18
CA ILE A 15 -8.89 -11.56 -0.76
C ILE A 15 -9.70 -12.86 -0.88
N GLN A 16 -9.06 -14.00 -1.09
CA GLN A 16 -9.75 -15.29 -1.24
C GLN A 16 -10.50 -15.70 0.03
N GLN A 17 -9.91 -15.43 1.20
CA GLN A 17 -10.50 -15.70 2.51
C GLN A 17 -11.51 -14.64 2.97
N GLN A 18 -11.66 -13.55 2.20
CA GLN A 18 -12.49 -12.40 2.57
C GLN A 18 -12.13 -11.86 3.95
N SER A 19 -10.83 -11.81 4.24
CA SER A 19 -10.27 -11.21 5.45
C SER A 19 -10.66 -9.73 5.55
N ARG A 20 -10.80 -9.24 6.79
CA ARG A 20 -10.99 -7.82 7.11
C ARG A 20 -9.65 -7.11 6.94
N ILE A 21 -9.52 -6.34 5.87
CA ILE A 21 -8.33 -5.55 5.55
C ILE A 21 -8.53 -4.13 6.06
N LEU A 22 -7.61 -3.65 6.89
CA LEU A 22 -7.58 -2.27 7.35
C LEU A 22 -6.37 -1.55 6.76
N ILE A 23 -6.62 -0.49 6.00
CA ILE A 23 -5.58 0.36 5.44
C ILE A 23 -5.26 1.48 6.43
N ILE A 24 -3.99 1.63 6.81
CA ILE A 24 -3.54 2.72 7.67
C ILE A 24 -2.65 3.65 6.85
N GLY A 25 -3.18 4.81 6.49
CA GLY A 25 -2.47 5.79 5.68
C GLY A 25 -1.82 6.90 6.48
N ASP A 26 -1.05 7.71 5.78
CA ASP A 26 -0.64 9.03 6.25
C ASP A 26 -1.71 10.10 5.94
N TYR A 27 -1.60 11.25 6.60
CA TYR A 27 -2.58 12.34 6.55
C TYR A 27 -2.35 13.32 5.39
N ASP A 28 -1.22 13.24 4.70
CA ASP A 28 -0.91 14.12 3.59
C ASP A 28 -1.57 13.64 2.28
N ALA A 29 -1.24 14.29 1.16
CA ALA A 29 -1.86 13.97 -0.12
C ALA A 29 -1.42 12.61 -0.69
N ASP A 30 -0.18 12.18 -0.45
CA ASP A 30 0.30 10.88 -0.94
C ASP A 30 -0.30 9.76 -0.09
N GLY A 31 -0.30 9.90 1.23
CA GLY A 31 -0.99 9.00 2.15
C GLY A 31 -2.48 8.88 1.85
N ALA A 32 -3.19 10.00 1.70
CA ALA A 32 -4.63 10.00 1.41
C ALA A 32 -4.97 9.36 0.06
N THR A 33 -4.19 9.67 -0.99
CA THR A 33 -4.40 9.04 -2.31
C THR A 33 -4.03 7.57 -2.31
N SER A 34 -3.03 7.15 -1.52
CA SER A 34 -2.68 5.75 -1.30
C SER A 34 -3.80 4.96 -0.63
N VAL A 35 -4.46 5.56 0.38
CA VAL A 35 -5.64 4.96 1.03
C VAL A 35 -6.76 4.75 0.02
N ALA A 36 -7.13 5.80 -0.72
CA ALA A 36 -8.17 5.73 -1.74
C ALA A 36 -7.84 4.66 -2.80
N LEU A 37 -6.60 4.67 -3.30
CA LEU A 37 -6.11 3.71 -4.29
C LEU A 37 -6.22 2.27 -3.80
N MET A 38 -5.80 1.99 -2.57
CA MET A 38 -5.86 0.64 -2.00
C MET A 38 -7.29 0.17 -1.79
N ILE A 39 -8.18 1.05 -1.31
CA ILE A 39 -9.60 0.71 -1.14
C ILE A 39 -10.24 0.35 -2.48
N GLU A 40 -10.11 1.21 -3.49
CA GLU A 40 -10.70 0.98 -4.81
C GLU A 40 -10.06 -0.21 -5.51
N GLY A 41 -8.73 -0.29 -5.49
CA GLY A 41 -7.96 -1.38 -6.07
C GLY A 41 -8.30 -2.73 -5.47
N LEU A 42 -8.30 -2.87 -4.15
CA LEU A 42 -8.62 -4.15 -3.50
C LEU A 42 -10.08 -4.57 -3.76
N ARG A 43 -11.02 -3.63 -3.80
CA ARG A 43 -12.43 -3.92 -4.16
C ARG A 43 -12.55 -4.39 -5.62
N LEU A 44 -11.83 -3.76 -6.55
CA LEU A 44 -11.74 -4.24 -7.94
C LEU A 44 -11.13 -5.65 -8.03
N LEU A 45 -10.23 -6.01 -7.12
CA LEU A 45 -9.64 -7.34 -7.00
C LEU A 45 -10.52 -8.35 -6.25
N GLY A 46 -11.70 -7.95 -5.76
CA GLY A 46 -12.68 -8.84 -5.14
C GLY A 46 -12.68 -8.87 -3.62
N ALA A 47 -11.94 -7.99 -2.94
CA ALA A 47 -12.04 -7.83 -1.49
C ALA A 47 -13.39 -7.17 -1.12
N ARG A 48 -14.14 -7.75 -0.17
CA ARG A 48 -15.40 -7.16 0.32
C ARG A 48 -15.25 -6.34 1.59
N HIS A 49 -14.26 -6.63 2.41
CA HIS A 49 -14.06 -6.03 3.72
C HIS A 49 -12.77 -5.20 3.74
N VAL A 50 -12.87 -3.98 3.20
CA VAL A 50 -11.76 -3.03 3.18
C VAL A 50 -12.21 -1.74 3.85
N GLU A 51 -11.62 -1.47 5.01
CA GLU A 51 -11.79 -0.26 5.81
C GLU A 51 -10.47 0.50 5.88
N TYR A 52 -10.50 1.72 6.43
CA TYR A 52 -9.29 2.51 6.61
C TYR A 52 -9.28 3.26 7.94
N LEU A 53 -8.08 3.69 8.32
CA LEU A 53 -7.83 4.56 9.45
C LEU A 53 -6.71 5.53 9.08
N VAL A 54 -6.98 6.83 9.12
CA VAL A 54 -5.96 7.88 8.99
C VAL A 54 -5.79 8.52 10.36
N PRO A 55 -4.59 8.45 10.97
CA PRO A 55 -4.37 8.94 12.33
C PRO A 55 -4.41 10.47 12.40
N ASN A 56 -4.90 10.99 13.52
CA ASN A 56 -4.65 12.38 13.89
C ASN A 56 -3.18 12.50 14.33
N ARG A 57 -2.34 13.13 13.50
CA ARG A 57 -0.91 13.31 13.76
C ARG A 57 -0.60 14.02 15.09
N PHE A 58 -1.52 14.85 15.57
CA PHE A 58 -1.34 15.58 16.83
C PHE A 58 -1.59 14.69 18.06
N GLU A 59 -2.34 13.59 17.90
CA GLU A 59 -2.67 12.65 18.96
C GLU A 59 -1.72 11.44 18.97
N TYR A 60 -1.41 10.89 17.79
CA TYR A 60 -0.71 9.60 17.66
C TYR A 60 0.70 9.71 17.05
N GLY A 61 1.13 10.93 16.67
CA GLY A 61 2.39 11.14 15.98
C GLY A 61 2.38 10.62 14.54
N TYR A 62 3.55 10.24 14.03
CA TYR A 62 3.74 9.74 12.67
C TYR A 62 3.94 8.22 12.64
N GLY A 63 3.27 7.56 11.71
CA GLY A 63 3.37 6.13 11.47
C GLY A 63 2.49 5.27 12.39
N LEU A 64 2.61 3.94 12.26
CA LEU A 64 1.89 2.99 13.10
C LEU A 64 2.49 2.94 14.52
N SER A 65 1.76 3.44 15.51
CA SER A 65 2.08 3.35 16.94
C SER A 65 1.25 2.27 17.66
N PRO A 66 1.65 1.81 18.86
CA PRO A 66 0.83 0.91 19.68
C PRO A 66 -0.57 1.44 19.97
N GLU A 67 -0.73 2.74 20.24
CA GLU A 67 -2.02 3.36 20.51
C GLU A 67 -2.92 3.37 19.26
N LEU A 68 -2.32 3.59 18.09
CA LEU A 68 -3.04 3.48 16.83
C LEU A 68 -3.46 2.03 16.54
N VAL A 69 -2.65 1.06 16.95
CA VAL A 69 -3.03 -0.36 16.89
C VAL A 69 -4.21 -0.65 17.80
N ASP A 70 -4.22 -0.14 19.04
CA ASP A 70 -5.36 -0.32 19.95
C ASP A 70 -6.67 0.20 19.32
N LEU A 71 -6.61 1.37 18.68
CA LEU A 71 -7.73 1.91 17.92
C LEU A 71 -8.09 1.02 16.72
N ALA A 72 -7.11 0.57 15.94
CA ALA A 72 -7.30 -0.32 14.79
C ALA A 72 -7.99 -1.64 15.20
N LEU A 73 -7.62 -2.20 16.36
CA LEU A 73 -8.19 -3.46 16.87
C LEU A 73 -9.69 -3.37 17.17
N THR A 74 -10.23 -2.17 17.42
CA THR A 74 -11.69 -1.97 17.55
C THR A 74 -12.45 -2.35 16.27
N GLN A 75 -11.78 -2.27 15.11
CA GLN A 75 -12.32 -2.67 13.81
C GLN A 75 -12.10 -4.16 13.49
N ARG A 76 -11.43 -4.89 14.38
CA ARG A 76 -11.11 -6.34 14.28
C ARG A 76 -10.49 -6.74 12.93
N PRO A 77 -9.37 -6.12 12.51
CA PRO A 77 -8.71 -6.47 11.26
C PRO A 77 -8.02 -7.83 11.35
N ASP A 78 -8.05 -8.59 10.25
CA ASP A 78 -7.22 -9.78 10.06
C ASP A 78 -5.86 -9.43 9.43
N LEU A 79 -5.82 -8.30 8.72
CA LEU A 79 -4.67 -7.76 8.02
C LEU A 79 -4.66 -6.23 8.11
N ILE A 80 -3.57 -5.67 8.60
CA ILE A 80 -3.25 -4.25 8.50
C ILE A 80 -2.29 -4.03 7.33
N ILE A 81 -2.56 -3.01 6.52
CA ILE A 81 -1.65 -2.55 5.47
C ILE A 81 -1.34 -1.09 5.73
N THR A 82 -0.09 -0.76 6.05
CA THR A 82 0.32 0.64 6.09
C THR A 82 0.60 1.12 4.67
N VAL A 83 0.18 2.35 4.37
CA VAL A 83 0.49 3.01 3.10
C VAL A 83 1.16 4.34 3.35
N ASP A 84 2.23 4.58 2.61
CA ASP A 84 3.06 5.78 2.69
C ASP A 84 3.76 6.01 4.05
N GLN A 85 3.75 4.99 4.90
CA GLN A 85 4.40 5.00 6.20
C GLN A 85 4.66 3.57 6.69
N GLY A 86 5.45 3.46 7.75
CA GLY A 86 5.59 2.22 8.51
C GLY A 86 6.95 1.56 8.43
N ILE A 87 7.87 2.01 7.56
CA ILE A 87 9.21 1.40 7.44
C ILE A 87 10.04 1.47 8.73
N VAL A 88 9.68 2.39 9.64
CA VAL A 88 10.30 2.56 10.97
C VAL A 88 9.31 2.31 12.13
N SER A 89 8.12 1.77 11.88
CA SER A 89 7.09 1.54 12.90
C SER A 89 7.30 0.24 13.69
N PHE A 90 8.46 0.09 14.35
CA PHE A 90 8.82 -1.15 15.07
C PHE A 90 7.79 -1.54 16.13
N GLU A 91 7.42 -0.61 17.00
CA GLU A 91 6.56 -0.88 18.15
C GLU A 91 5.11 -1.13 17.72
N GLY A 92 4.58 -0.32 16.80
CA GLY A 92 3.23 -0.55 16.26
C GLY A 92 3.12 -1.87 15.51
N VAL A 93 4.11 -2.23 14.69
CA VAL A 93 4.11 -3.56 14.03
C VAL A 93 4.18 -4.67 15.07
N ALA A 94 5.04 -4.56 16.09
CA ALA A 94 5.11 -5.55 17.17
C ALA A 94 3.79 -5.68 17.94
N ALA A 95 3.11 -4.58 18.24
CA ALA A 95 1.81 -4.57 18.91
C ALA A 95 0.73 -5.28 18.08
N ALA A 96 0.63 -4.96 16.78
CA ALA A 96 -0.32 -5.62 15.88
C ALA A 96 -0.07 -7.13 15.78
N LYS A 97 1.21 -7.53 15.67
CA LYS A 97 1.62 -8.95 15.65
C LYS A 97 1.29 -9.66 16.96
N ALA A 98 1.51 -9.02 18.11
CA ALA A 98 1.16 -9.57 19.42
C ALA A 98 -0.36 -9.79 19.57
N ALA A 99 -1.17 -8.97 18.91
CA ALA A 99 -2.63 -9.13 18.83
C ALA A 99 -3.11 -10.16 17.79
N GLY A 100 -2.18 -10.86 17.11
CA GLY A 100 -2.50 -11.87 16.10
C GLY A 100 -2.89 -11.30 14.73
N VAL A 101 -2.67 -10.01 14.50
CA VAL A 101 -2.97 -9.33 13.22
C VAL A 101 -1.76 -9.40 12.30
N ARG A 102 -1.96 -9.77 11.03
CA ARG A 102 -0.90 -9.73 10.02
C ARG A 102 -0.63 -8.29 9.59
N VAL A 103 0.61 -7.98 9.22
CA VAL A 103 0.99 -6.62 8.81
C VAL A 103 1.77 -6.64 7.50
N ILE A 104 1.30 -5.86 6.53
CA ILE A 104 2.08 -5.48 5.33
C ILE A 104 2.43 -4.01 5.46
N VAL A 105 3.71 -3.68 5.30
CA VAL A 105 4.16 -2.28 5.21
C VAL A 105 4.36 -1.93 3.75
N THR A 106 3.72 -0.86 3.28
CA THR A 106 4.04 -0.23 2.00
C THR A 106 4.46 1.21 2.25
N ASP A 107 5.68 1.55 1.82
CA ASP A 107 6.31 2.81 2.16
C ASP A 107 7.39 3.13 1.11
N HIS A 108 7.83 4.37 1.08
CA HIS A 108 8.94 4.85 0.25
C HIS A 108 10.00 5.61 1.06
N HIS A 109 9.76 5.90 2.33
CA HIS A 109 10.73 6.55 3.21
C HIS A 109 12.01 5.72 3.39
N LEU A 110 13.09 6.39 3.81
CA LEU A 110 14.36 5.74 4.08
C LEU A 110 14.25 4.80 5.30
N PRO A 111 14.75 3.56 5.22
CA PRO A 111 14.78 2.68 6.37
C PRO A 111 15.78 3.19 7.43
N GLY A 112 15.53 2.83 8.69
CA GLY A 112 16.48 3.02 9.78
C GLY A 112 17.58 1.94 9.80
N GLN A 113 18.17 1.70 10.98
CA GLN A 113 19.20 0.65 11.18
C GLN A 113 18.66 -0.78 11.08
N GLY A 114 17.33 -0.96 11.05
CA GLY A 114 16.67 -2.24 10.94
C GLY A 114 15.31 -2.08 10.25
N LEU A 115 14.55 -3.17 10.21
CA LEU A 115 13.19 -3.21 9.67
C LEU A 115 12.24 -3.78 10.73
N PRO A 116 10.97 -3.30 10.79
CA PRO A 116 9.97 -3.87 11.68
C PRO A 116 9.68 -5.34 11.31
N ALA A 117 9.20 -6.12 12.29
CA ALA A 117 8.89 -7.54 12.11
C ALA A 117 7.52 -7.76 11.42
N ALA A 118 7.29 -7.08 10.31
CA ALA A 118 6.08 -7.22 9.50
C ALA A 118 6.10 -8.52 8.68
N ASP A 119 4.92 -9.01 8.28
CA ASP A 119 4.80 -10.21 7.44
C ASP A 119 5.33 -9.96 6.02
N ALA A 120 5.24 -8.71 5.53
CA ALA A 120 5.96 -8.26 4.35
C ALA A 120 6.21 -6.75 4.39
N ILE A 121 7.28 -6.29 3.75
CA ILE A 121 7.62 -4.88 3.61
C ILE A 121 7.93 -4.59 2.15
N VAL A 122 7.16 -3.71 1.54
CA VAL A 122 7.33 -3.25 0.15
C VAL A 122 7.81 -1.81 0.20
N ASN A 123 9.09 -1.60 -0.12
CA ASN A 123 9.67 -0.27 -0.14
C ASN A 123 10.90 -0.26 -1.07
N PRO A 124 10.99 0.68 -2.04
CA PRO A 124 12.09 0.75 -3.01
C PRO A 124 13.44 1.10 -2.38
N ASN A 125 13.43 1.79 -1.23
CA ASN A 125 14.59 2.26 -0.48
C ASN A 125 15.10 1.27 0.58
N GLN A 126 14.52 0.06 0.68
CA GLN A 126 15.10 -1.02 1.48
C GLN A 126 16.53 -1.35 1.05
N ASN A 127 17.39 -1.63 2.03
CA ASN A 127 18.75 -2.12 1.80
C ASN A 127 18.74 -3.39 0.93
N GLY A 128 19.51 -3.34 -0.16
CA GLY A 128 19.59 -4.43 -1.16
C GLY A 128 18.38 -4.54 -2.08
N CYS A 129 17.47 -3.56 -2.11
CA CYS A 129 16.41 -3.53 -3.12
C CYS A 129 17.00 -3.07 -4.46
N GLU A 130 16.86 -3.87 -5.51
CA GLU A 130 17.37 -3.54 -6.86
C GLU A 130 16.35 -2.78 -7.74
N PHE A 131 15.21 -2.37 -7.17
CA PHE A 131 14.21 -1.63 -7.94
C PHE A 131 14.80 -0.31 -8.46
N PRO A 132 14.73 -0.01 -9.78
CA PRO A 132 15.45 1.12 -10.37
C PRO A 132 15.02 2.49 -9.86
N SER A 133 13.72 2.69 -9.65
CA SER A 133 13.18 3.97 -9.20
C SER A 133 13.20 4.04 -7.68
N LYS A 134 14.17 4.79 -7.12
CA LYS A 134 14.26 5.09 -5.68
C LYS A 134 13.39 6.27 -5.25
N ALA A 135 12.86 6.99 -6.23
CA ALA A 135 12.01 8.16 -6.05
C ALA A 135 10.51 7.83 -6.07
N LEU A 136 10.11 6.56 -6.14
CA LEU A 136 8.69 6.22 -6.19
C LEU A 136 7.97 6.75 -4.95
N ALA A 137 6.85 7.46 -5.14
CA ALA A 137 5.97 7.91 -4.05
C ALA A 137 5.25 6.73 -3.38
N GLY A 138 4.73 6.91 -2.17
CA GLY A 138 3.93 5.93 -1.43
C GLY A 138 2.76 5.39 -2.26
N VAL A 139 2.00 6.26 -2.94
CA VAL A 139 0.89 5.83 -3.83
C VAL A 139 1.39 4.96 -4.98
N GLY A 140 2.59 5.25 -5.47
CA GLY A 140 3.26 4.43 -6.47
C GLY A 140 3.58 3.04 -5.94
N VAL A 141 4.15 2.95 -4.72
CA VAL A 141 4.45 1.67 -4.08
C VAL A 141 3.19 0.82 -3.90
N ALA A 142 2.11 1.41 -3.39
CA ALA A 142 0.81 0.77 -3.25
C ALA A 142 0.25 0.30 -4.61
N PHE A 143 0.39 1.10 -5.67
CA PHE A 143 -0.03 0.72 -7.01
C PHE A 143 0.70 -0.51 -7.56
N TYR A 144 2.02 -0.59 -7.35
CA TYR A 144 2.80 -1.78 -7.75
C TYR A 144 2.37 -3.03 -6.99
N LEU A 145 1.99 -2.90 -5.71
CA LEU A 145 1.44 -4.01 -4.93
C LEU A 145 0.11 -4.50 -5.52
N LEU A 146 -0.79 -3.59 -5.90
CA LEU A 146 -2.04 -3.93 -6.58
C LEU A 146 -1.80 -4.61 -7.93
N ILE A 147 -0.86 -4.10 -8.74
CA ILE A 147 -0.49 -4.71 -10.03
C ILE A 147 -0.02 -6.15 -9.82
N LYS A 148 0.89 -6.37 -8.86
CA LYS A 148 1.41 -7.72 -8.60
C LYS A 148 0.32 -8.65 -8.07
N THR A 149 -0.52 -8.17 -7.17
CA THR A 149 -1.67 -8.94 -6.63
C THR A 149 -2.63 -9.34 -7.75
N ARG A 150 -2.98 -8.40 -8.63
CA ARG A 150 -3.79 -8.68 -9.83
C ARG A 150 -3.16 -9.75 -10.71
N ALA A 151 -1.86 -9.64 -10.99
CA ALA A 151 -1.16 -10.60 -11.84
C ALA A 151 -1.26 -12.04 -11.28
N LEU A 152 -1.12 -12.20 -9.96
CA LEU A 152 -1.28 -13.50 -9.30
C LEU A 152 -2.73 -14.02 -9.36
N LEU A 153 -3.72 -13.16 -9.15
CA LEU A 153 -5.14 -13.55 -9.25
C LEU A 153 -5.51 -13.97 -10.67
N VAL A 154 -5.08 -13.20 -11.68
CA VAL A 154 -5.39 -13.46 -13.09
C VAL A 154 -4.72 -14.73 -13.59
N ALA A 155 -3.51 -15.06 -13.12
CA ALA A 155 -2.82 -16.30 -13.47
C ALA A 155 -3.59 -17.57 -13.06
N ALA A 156 -4.53 -17.46 -12.11
CA ALA A 156 -5.40 -18.56 -11.69
C ALA A 156 -6.73 -18.62 -12.46
N LEU A 157 -7.02 -17.64 -13.33
CA LEU A 157 -8.26 -17.58 -14.11
C LEU A 157 -8.11 -18.27 -15.47
N PRO A 158 -9.22 -18.75 -16.08
CA PRO A 158 -9.20 -19.20 -17.46
C PRO A 158 -8.77 -18.08 -18.41
N GLU A 159 -8.03 -18.44 -19.46
CA GLU A 159 -7.57 -17.50 -20.47
C GLU A 159 -8.72 -16.65 -21.04
N GLY A 160 -8.50 -15.35 -21.20
CA GLY A 160 -9.51 -14.40 -21.70
C GLY A 160 -10.58 -13.96 -20.68
N SER A 161 -10.54 -14.46 -19.45
CA SER A 161 -11.51 -14.11 -18.38
C SER A 161 -11.12 -12.86 -17.58
N ASP A 162 -9.93 -12.31 -17.80
CA ASP A 162 -9.49 -11.09 -17.13
C ASP A 162 -10.33 -9.89 -17.58
N ARG A 163 -10.88 -9.20 -16.59
CA ARG A 163 -11.70 -7.99 -16.75
C ARG A 163 -11.21 -6.86 -15.83
N ILE A 164 -10.18 -7.09 -15.03
CA ILE A 164 -9.74 -6.14 -14.01
C ILE A 164 -8.86 -5.09 -14.69
N ASN A 165 -9.27 -3.83 -14.66
CA ASN A 165 -8.47 -2.72 -15.17
C ASN A 165 -8.01 -1.81 -14.03
N LEU A 166 -6.73 -1.89 -13.64
CA LEU A 166 -6.17 -0.99 -12.63
C LEU A 166 -5.70 0.35 -13.21
N ALA A 167 -5.62 0.49 -14.55
CA ALA A 167 -5.21 1.76 -15.17
C ALA A 167 -6.22 2.88 -14.93
N GLN A 168 -7.47 2.55 -14.56
CA GLN A 168 -8.48 3.53 -14.20
C GLN A 168 -8.13 4.33 -12.94
N LEU A 169 -7.22 3.81 -12.10
CA LEU A 169 -6.78 4.42 -10.83
C LEU A 169 -5.50 5.27 -10.97
N LEU A 170 -4.98 5.44 -12.19
CA LEU A 170 -3.74 6.17 -12.41
C LEU A 170 -3.85 7.67 -12.13
N ASP A 171 -5.07 8.21 -12.07
CA ASP A 171 -5.35 9.56 -11.60
C ASP A 171 -4.93 9.76 -10.15
N LEU A 172 -5.28 8.84 -9.25
CA LEU A 172 -4.84 8.84 -7.85
C LEU A 172 -3.32 8.73 -7.75
N VAL A 173 -2.72 7.83 -8.54
CA VAL A 173 -1.25 7.65 -8.59
C VAL A 173 -0.56 8.94 -9.01
N ALA A 174 -1.06 9.62 -10.04
CA ALA A 174 -0.47 10.88 -10.50
C ALA A 174 -0.63 12.00 -9.47
N LEU A 175 -1.79 12.10 -8.81
CA LEU A 175 -2.04 13.12 -7.80
C LEU A 175 -1.09 12.96 -6.61
N GLY A 176 -1.01 11.78 -6.00
CA GLY A 176 -0.11 11.54 -4.86
C GLY A 176 1.35 11.75 -5.23
N THR A 177 1.80 11.19 -6.37
CA THR A 177 3.19 11.34 -6.85
C THR A 177 3.59 12.81 -7.04
N VAL A 178 2.71 13.64 -7.60
CA VAL A 178 3.02 15.07 -7.81
C VAL A 178 2.97 15.84 -6.48
N ALA A 179 2.04 15.50 -5.59
CA ALA A 179 1.88 16.18 -4.32
C ALA A 179 3.03 15.90 -3.34
N ASP A 180 3.62 14.70 -3.41
CA ASP A 180 4.78 14.28 -2.62
C ASP A 180 6.11 14.92 -3.07
N LEU A 181 6.10 15.65 -4.19
CA LEU A 181 7.26 16.35 -4.75
C LEU A 181 8.49 15.45 -4.99
N VAL A 182 8.29 14.13 -5.11
CA VAL A 182 9.37 13.22 -5.47
C VAL A 182 9.92 13.53 -6.86
N PRO A 183 11.22 13.25 -7.10
CA PRO A 183 11.78 13.38 -8.43
C PRO A 183 10.94 12.65 -9.48
N LEU A 184 10.59 13.35 -10.56
CA LEU A 184 10.01 12.73 -11.74
C LEU A 184 11.11 12.03 -12.54
N ASP A 185 11.63 10.94 -11.98
CA ASP A 185 12.51 10.02 -12.68
C ASP A 185 11.76 9.33 -13.84
N GLU A 186 12.42 8.43 -14.55
CA GLU A 186 11.79 7.76 -15.69
C GLU A 186 10.48 7.05 -15.31
N ASN A 187 10.43 6.42 -14.14
CA ASN A 187 9.27 5.66 -13.71
C ASN A 187 8.11 6.56 -13.29
N ASN A 188 8.37 7.52 -12.40
CA ASN A 188 7.36 8.47 -11.94
C ASN A 188 6.80 9.31 -13.10
N ARG A 189 7.66 9.74 -14.04
CA ARG A 189 7.21 10.49 -15.22
C ARG A 189 6.21 9.68 -16.05
N ARG A 190 6.41 8.38 -16.24
CA ARG A 190 5.50 7.51 -17.00
C ARG A 190 4.16 7.33 -16.28
N LEU A 191 4.18 7.13 -14.96
CA LEU A 191 2.97 7.01 -14.14
C LEU A 191 2.18 8.32 -14.17
N VAL A 192 2.82 9.45 -13.87
CA VAL A 192 2.21 10.78 -13.86
C VAL A 192 1.66 11.14 -15.24
N GLN A 193 2.40 10.89 -16.33
CA GLN A 193 1.90 11.19 -17.68
C GLN A 193 0.64 10.38 -18.02
N SER A 194 0.60 9.10 -17.64
CA SER A 194 -0.57 8.25 -17.85
C SER A 194 -1.75 8.67 -16.97
N GLY A 195 -1.50 9.04 -15.71
CA GLY A 195 -2.53 9.54 -14.81
C GLY A 195 -3.11 10.89 -15.22
N ILE A 196 -2.30 11.83 -15.71
CA ILE A 196 -2.80 13.09 -16.26
C ILE A 196 -3.70 12.84 -17.48
N LYS A 197 -3.35 11.88 -18.34
CA LYS A 197 -4.23 11.47 -19.45
C LYS A 197 -5.55 10.90 -18.94
N ARG A 198 -5.51 10.08 -17.88
CA ARG A 198 -6.70 9.53 -17.22
C ARG A 198 -7.60 10.64 -16.68
N ILE A 199 -7.05 11.62 -15.96
CA ILE A 199 -7.78 12.78 -15.40
C ILE A 199 -8.48 13.56 -16.51
N ARG A 200 -7.79 13.82 -17.63
CA ARG A 200 -8.35 14.57 -18.76
C ARG A 200 -9.47 13.85 -19.50
N ALA A 201 -9.59 12.53 -19.33
CA ALA A 201 -10.61 11.73 -19.99
C ALA A 201 -11.98 11.75 -19.28
N GLY A 202 -12.05 12.30 -18.05
CA GLY A 202 -13.26 12.27 -17.20
C GLY A 202 -13.54 10.90 -16.61
#